data_AF-A0A254SMX1-F1
#
_entry.id   AF-A0A254SMX1-F1
#
_cell.length_a   1.000
_cell.length_b   1.000
_cell.length_c   1.000
_cell.angle_alpha   90.00
_cell.angle_beta   90.00
_cell.angle_gamma   90.00
#
_symmetry.space_group_name_H-M   'P 1'
#
loop_
_entity.id
_entity.type
_entity.pdbx_description
1 polymer ?
#
loop_
_entity_poly.entity_id
_entity_poly.type
_entity_poly.pdbx_seq_one_letter_code
_entity_poly.pdbx_strand_id
1 'polypeptide(L)'
;MKNLICSSVIAIATIASVAVASGMPFPSAENGKVLLQAKDSPYVLEQGVVVGAADTLVIEPGVTVLMGEFAKLMIQGSVKIAGTNDKPVIFSGADSVANWNGFHIMSSAGPFEIKNLTVENAFRNTIFRSSGTLENVNFFNNYYGLWVDESPNVTLSHCTFAHNRYALSVRAGRVISNGTSVSENVYGLYLETDGKLDGDTDLIRNNQESDIRSEAADLKTSKKRVRRNVWHNIEARF
;
A
#
# COMPACT_ATOMS: atom_id res chain seq x y z
N MET A 1 32.71 -65.75 3.93
CA MET A 1 32.12 -64.70 3.08
C MET A 1 31.17 -63.87 3.93
N LYS A 2 31.06 -62.57 3.61
CA LYS A 2 30.74 -61.46 4.51
C LYS A 2 29.25 -61.33 4.88
N ASN A 3 29.05 -60.79 6.09
CA ASN A 3 27.87 -60.18 6.73
C ASN A 3 26.80 -59.58 5.81
N LEU A 4 25.55 -59.57 6.29
CA LEU A 4 24.67 -58.38 6.29
C LEU A 4 23.46 -58.60 7.22
N ILE A 5 23.50 -57.96 8.38
CA ILE A 5 22.34 -57.80 9.29
C ILE A 5 21.62 -56.53 8.84
N CYS A 6 20.36 -56.66 8.44
CA CYS A 6 19.54 -55.54 8.02
C CYS A 6 18.84 -54.94 9.26
N SER A 7 19.45 -53.93 9.87
CA SER A 7 18.84 -53.16 10.95
C SER A 7 17.99 -52.05 10.35
N SER A 8 16.67 -52.21 10.41
CA SER A 8 15.71 -51.16 10.04
C SER A 8 15.65 -50.10 11.14
N VAL A 9 16.26 -48.94 10.88
CA VAL A 9 16.14 -47.73 11.70
C VAL A 9 14.84 -47.02 11.31
N ILE A 10 13.87 -46.97 12.21
CA ILE A 10 12.67 -46.13 12.06
C ILE A 10 13.10 -44.70 12.41
N ALA A 11 13.27 -43.85 11.40
CA ALA A 11 13.43 -42.42 11.59
C ALA A 11 12.07 -41.81 11.94
N ILE A 12 11.87 -41.48 13.21
CA ILE A 12 10.73 -40.65 13.64
C ILE A 12 11.04 -39.23 13.18
N ALA A 13 10.41 -38.80 12.08
CA ALA A 13 10.44 -37.42 11.65
C ALA A 13 9.66 -36.58 12.67
N THR A 14 10.39 -35.91 13.58
CA THR A 14 9.81 -34.83 14.38
C THR A 14 9.43 -33.71 13.44
N ILE A 15 8.13 -33.52 13.21
CA ILE A 15 7.62 -32.29 12.61
C ILE A 15 7.92 -31.18 13.60
N ALA A 16 8.99 -30.43 13.34
CA ALA A 16 9.17 -29.14 14.00
C ALA A 16 8.03 -28.25 13.52
N SER A 17 7.02 -28.03 14.38
CA SER A 17 6.06 -26.97 14.16
C SER A 17 6.85 -25.68 14.08
N VAL A 18 6.93 -25.09 12.89
CA VAL A 18 7.41 -23.72 12.76
C VAL A 18 6.41 -22.87 13.52
N ALA A 19 6.79 -22.40 14.71
CA ALA A 19 6.03 -21.40 15.42
C ALA A 19 6.03 -20.17 14.51
N VAL A 20 4.92 -19.92 13.82
CA VAL A 20 4.65 -18.61 13.24
C VAL A 20 4.73 -17.67 14.43
N ALA A 21 5.72 -16.78 14.45
CA ALA A 21 5.85 -15.80 15.51
C ALA A 21 4.50 -15.07 15.59
N SER A 22 3.77 -15.28 16.69
CA SER A 22 2.42 -14.76 16.86
C SER A 22 2.54 -13.24 17.00
N GLY A 23 2.33 -12.51 15.90
CA GLY A 23 2.25 -11.06 15.95
C GLY A 23 1.07 -10.64 16.82
N MET A 24 1.18 -9.46 17.42
CA MET A 24 0.13 -8.90 18.25
C MET A 24 -1.11 -8.61 17.42
N PRO A 25 -2.33 -8.88 17.90
CA PRO A 25 -3.53 -8.48 17.16
C PRO A 25 -3.52 -6.97 16.94
N PHE A 26 -3.99 -6.52 15.77
CA PHE A 26 -4.14 -5.10 15.49
C PHE A 26 -5.04 -4.44 16.55
N PRO A 27 -4.59 -3.36 17.21
CA PRO A 27 -5.28 -2.84 18.38
C PRO A 27 -6.59 -2.14 18.00
N SER A 28 -7.58 -2.23 18.89
CA SER A 28 -8.75 -1.35 18.85
C SER A 28 -8.40 0.05 19.37
N ALA A 29 -9.28 1.02 19.11
CA ALA A 29 -9.11 2.36 19.66
C ALA A 29 -9.25 2.36 21.20
N GLU A 30 -8.34 3.03 21.88
CA GLU A 30 -8.37 3.31 23.32
C GLU A 30 -8.13 4.80 23.54
N ASN A 31 -9.03 5.47 24.27
CA ASN A 31 -8.96 6.91 24.55
C ASN A 31 -8.77 7.77 23.27
N GLY A 32 -9.50 7.43 22.20
CA GLY A 32 -9.45 8.14 20.91
C GLY A 32 -8.21 7.84 20.07
N LYS A 33 -7.47 6.76 20.37
CA LYS A 33 -6.24 6.40 19.64
C LYS A 33 -6.19 4.91 19.31
N VAL A 34 -5.88 4.61 18.06
CA VAL A 34 -5.36 3.31 17.65
C VAL A 34 -3.84 3.44 17.65
N LEU A 35 -3.20 2.93 18.70
CA LEU A 35 -1.77 3.10 18.94
C LEU A 35 -1.00 1.81 18.66
N LEU A 36 -0.06 1.87 17.71
CA LEU A 36 0.87 0.77 17.45
C LEU A 36 2.26 1.18 17.92
N GLN A 37 2.75 0.50 18.95
CA GLN A 37 4.07 0.67 19.53
C GLN A 37 5.10 -0.31 18.98
N ALA A 38 6.34 0.15 18.83
CA ALA A 38 7.43 -0.66 18.27
C ALA A 38 7.77 -1.89 19.13
N LYS A 39 7.62 -1.80 20.45
CA LYS A 39 7.89 -2.90 21.40
C LYS A 39 6.99 -4.13 21.22
N ASP A 40 5.82 -3.94 20.59
CA ASP A 40 4.79 -4.96 20.42
C ASP A 40 4.71 -5.42 18.94
N SER A 41 5.61 -4.92 18.10
CA SER A 41 5.70 -5.30 16.68
C SER A 41 6.24 -6.73 16.51
N PRO A 42 5.76 -7.52 15.53
CA PRO A 42 4.79 -7.16 14.49
C PRO A 42 3.34 -7.21 14.97
N TYR A 43 2.49 -6.41 14.33
CA TYR A 43 1.03 -6.50 14.46
C TYR A 43 0.43 -7.32 13.32
N VAL A 44 -0.66 -8.04 13.58
CA VAL A 44 -1.42 -8.80 12.59
C VAL A 44 -2.82 -8.20 12.46
N LEU A 45 -3.14 -7.75 11.26
CA LEU A 45 -4.47 -7.30 10.88
C LEU A 45 -5.11 -8.39 10.03
N GLU A 46 -5.86 -9.29 10.64
CA GLU A 46 -6.40 -10.48 9.96
C GLU A 46 -7.51 -10.16 8.95
N GLN A 47 -8.35 -9.14 9.23
CA GLN A 47 -9.55 -8.83 8.45
C GLN A 47 -9.66 -7.33 8.11
N GLY A 48 -10.83 -6.71 8.23
CA GLY A 48 -11.00 -5.28 8.05
C GLY A 48 -10.97 -4.53 9.39
N VAL A 49 -10.24 -3.43 9.46
CA VAL A 49 -10.30 -2.48 10.58
C VAL A 49 -10.69 -1.10 10.07
N VAL A 50 -11.55 -0.42 10.83
CA VAL A 50 -11.91 0.99 10.63
C VAL A 50 -11.36 1.80 11.79
N VAL A 51 -10.48 2.75 11.51
CA VAL A 51 -10.12 3.81 12.46
C VAL A 51 -11.17 4.90 12.32
N GLY A 52 -12.03 5.03 13.34
CA GLY A 52 -13.20 5.90 13.31
C GLY A 52 -12.84 7.39 13.21
N ALA A 53 -13.81 8.20 12.78
CA ALA A 53 -13.61 9.64 12.59
C ALA A 53 -13.20 10.41 13.86
N ALA A 54 -13.51 9.87 15.04
CA ALA A 54 -13.11 10.44 16.33
C ALA A 54 -11.73 9.95 16.82
N ASP A 55 -11.17 8.94 16.17
CA ASP A 55 -9.94 8.29 16.59
C ASP A 55 -8.73 8.81 15.79
N THR A 56 -7.54 8.60 16.33
CA THR A 56 -6.27 8.85 15.64
C THR A 56 -5.48 7.56 15.49
N LEU A 57 -5.08 7.22 14.28
CA LEU A 57 -4.08 6.19 14.03
C LEU A 57 -2.68 6.76 14.30
N VAL A 58 -1.98 6.18 15.27
CA VAL A 58 -0.61 6.56 15.62
C VAL A 58 0.29 5.32 15.53
N ILE A 59 1.30 5.38 14.67
CA ILE A 59 2.25 4.29 14.49
C ILE A 59 3.66 4.78 14.78
N GLU A 60 4.31 4.15 15.76
CA GLU A 60 5.71 4.41 16.14
C GLU A 60 6.70 3.93 15.06
N PRO A 61 7.92 4.52 14.99
CA PRO A 61 8.96 4.05 14.09
C PRO A 61 9.36 2.59 14.34
N GLY A 62 9.56 1.83 13.27
CA GLY A 62 9.99 0.41 13.32
C GLY A 62 8.85 -0.59 13.44
N VAL A 63 7.59 -0.15 13.45
CA VAL A 63 6.43 -1.06 13.47
C VAL A 63 6.27 -1.76 12.13
N THR A 64 6.03 -3.07 12.19
CA THR A 64 5.55 -3.89 11.07
C THR A 64 4.10 -4.28 11.29
N VAL A 65 3.27 -4.13 10.26
CA VAL A 65 1.89 -4.62 10.22
C VAL A 65 1.77 -5.65 9.11
N LEU A 66 1.44 -6.88 9.51
CA LEU A 66 1.18 -8.03 8.65
C LEU A 66 -0.33 -8.07 8.34
N MET A 67 -0.66 -7.91 7.07
CA MET A 67 -2.02 -7.83 6.57
C MET A 67 -2.49 -9.21 6.11
N GLY A 68 -3.56 -9.71 6.68
CA GLY A 68 -4.20 -10.95 6.25
C GLY A 68 -4.70 -10.88 4.81
N GLU A 69 -5.04 -12.03 4.25
CA GLU A 69 -5.67 -12.12 2.93
C GLU A 69 -6.96 -11.27 2.90
N PHE A 70 -7.11 -10.43 1.86
CA PHE A 70 -8.19 -9.45 1.72
C PHE A 70 -8.32 -8.42 2.88
N ALA A 71 -7.37 -8.37 3.80
CA ALA A 71 -7.41 -7.45 4.92
C ALA A 71 -7.41 -5.99 4.45
N LYS A 72 -8.09 -5.12 5.20
CA LYS A 72 -8.34 -3.73 4.80
C LYS A 72 -8.21 -2.79 5.98
N LEU A 73 -7.40 -1.75 5.83
CA LEU A 73 -7.32 -0.67 6.82
C LEU A 73 -8.03 0.57 6.28
N MET A 74 -9.21 0.86 6.79
CA MET A 74 -9.96 2.08 6.48
C MET A 74 -9.74 3.12 7.56
N ILE A 75 -9.41 4.34 7.18
CA ILE A 75 -9.07 5.41 8.13
C ILE A 75 -9.94 6.63 7.85
N GLN A 76 -10.87 6.88 8.76
CA GLN A 76 -11.77 8.04 8.73
C GLN A 76 -11.31 9.15 9.68
N GLY A 77 -10.48 8.79 10.68
CA GLY A 77 -9.90 9.70 11.66
C GLY A 77 -8.55 10.30 11.24
N SER A 78 -7.83 10.87 12.20
CA SER A 78 -6.50 11.45 11.96
C SER A 78 -5.43 10.38 11.78
N VAL A 79 -4.38 10.67 11.01
CA VAL A 79 -3.30 9.71 10.72
C VAL A 79 -1.94 10.32 11.02
N LYS A 80 -1.15 9.62 11.84
CA LYS A 80 0.26 9.91 12.07
C LYS A 80 1.09 8.63 12.05
N ILE A 81 1.87 8.44 10.99
CA ILE A 81 2.83 7.34 10.85
C ILE A 81 4.22 7.94 10.90
N ALA A 82 4.96 7.63 11.96
CA ALA A 82 6.21 8.31 12.32
C ALA A 82 7.45 7.45 12.09
N GLY A 83 7.53 6.73 10.96
CA GLY A 83 8.73 6.00 10.59
C GLY A 83 9.94 6.92 10.44
N THR A 84 11.14 6.34 10.53
CA THR A 84 12.41 7.02 10.23
C THR A 84 13.22 6.23 9.20
N ASN A 85 14.28 6.82 8.64
CA ASN A 85 15.19 6.11 7.72
C ASN A 85 15.78 4.84 8.37
N ASP A 86 16.15 4.93 9.66
CA ASP A 86 16.73 3.80 10.40
C ASP A 86 15.69 2.78 10.85
N LYS A 87 14.43 3.21 11.00
CA LYS A 87 13.32 2.41 11.53
C LYS A 87 12.04 2.72 10.73
N PRO A 88 11.98 2.25 9.47
CA PRO A 88 10.79 2.46 8.66
C PRO A 88 9.60 1.70 9.25
N VAL A 89 8.39 2.17 8.96
CA VAL A 89 7.16 1.41 9.18
C VAL A 89 6.91 0.54 7.95
N ILE A 90 6.42 -0.69 8.14
CA ILE A 90 6.19 -1.65 7.05
C ILE A 90 4.76 -2.15 7.10
N PHE A 91 4.02 -2.00 6.00
CA PHE A 91 2.75 -2.68 5.73
C PHE A 91 2.98 -3.73 4.64
N SER A 92 2.81 -4.99 4.99
CA SER A 92 3.06 -6.12 4.09
C SER A 92 2.00 -7.21 4.24
N GLY A 93 1.79 -8.00 3.20
CA GLY A 93 0.96 -9.21 3.28
C GLY A 93 1.56 -10.22 4.27
N ALA A 94 0.72 -10.85 5.08
CA ALA A 94 1.12 -11.93 5.98
C ALA A 94 1.55 -13.20 5.23
N ASP A 95 1.08 -13.36 3.99
CA ASP A 95 1.48 -14.38 3.03
C ASP A 95 2.04 -13.70 1.78
N SER A 96 3.09 -14.26 1.18
CA SER A 96 3.71 -13.73 -0.04
C SER A 96 2.88 -13.94 -1.30
N VAL A 97 1.85 -14.78 -1.23
CA VAL A 97 0.97 -15.12 -2.36
C VAL A 97 -0.33 -14.34 -2.35
N ALA A 98 -0.85 -14.01 -1.16
CA ALA A 98 -2.16 -13.38 -1.00
C ALA A 98 -2.04 -11.86 -0.84
N ASN A 99 -2.68 -11.12 -1.75
CA ASN A 99 -2.73 -9.66 -1.66
C ASN A 99 -3.78 -9.21 -0.62
N TRP A 100 -3.44 -8.18 0.15
CA TRP A 100 -4.38 -7.48 1.01
C TRP A 100 -5.03 -6.32 0.23
N ASN A 101 -6.18 -5.82 0.69
CA ASN A 101 -6.95 -4.85 -0.08
C ASN A 101 -6.34 -3.44 -0.13
N GLY A 102 -5.34 -3.15 0.71
CA GLY A 102 -4.70 -1.84 0.82
C GLY A 102 -5.20 -1.01 1.99
N PHE A 103 -4.58 0.15 2.17
CA PHE A 103 -5.04 1.16 3.12
C PHE A 103 -5.85 2.24 2.39
N HIS A 104 -6.89 2.74 3.06
CA HIS A 104 -7.77 3.75 2.47
C HIS A 104 -7.97 4.90 3.47
N ILE A 105 -7.41 6.06 3.15
CA ILE A 105 -7.60 7.29 3.92
C ILE A 105 -8.79 8.04 3.33
N MET A 106 -9.81 8.25 4.15
CA MET A 106 -11.03 8.99 3.84
C MET A 106 -11.43 9.85 5.05
N SER A 107 -10.48 10.68 5.46
CA SER A 107 -10.53 11.52 6.64
C SER A 107 -10.83 12.97 6.31
N SER A 108 -11.73 13.56 7.08
CA SER A 108 -11.96 15.01 7.15
C SER A 108 -11.39 15.63 8.43
N ALA A 109 -10.68 14.86 9.25
CA ALA A 109 -10.21 15.27 10.58
C ALA A 109 -8.99 16.22 10.56
N GLY A 110 -8.34 16.35 9.41
CA GLY A 110 -7.15 17.17 9.22
C GLY A 110 -6.19 16.53 8.20
N PRO A 111 -5.05 17.18 7.92
CA PRO A 111 -4.05 16.60 7.03
C PRO A 111 -3.41 15.36 7.67
N PHE A 112 -3.23 14.29 6.89
CA PHE A 112 -2.44 13.14 7.33
C PHE A 112 -0.94 13.43 7.27
N GLU A 113 -0.18 12.80 8.17
CA GLU A 113 1.28 12.83 8.18
C GLU A 113 1.83 11.41 8.16
N ILE A 114 2.47 11.01 7.05
CA ILE A 114 3.02 9.67 6.88
C ILE A 114 4.48 9.80 6.46
N LYS A 115 5.38 9.20 7.25
CA LYS A 115 6.82 9.25 7.01
C LYS A 115 7.45 7.86 7.02
N ASN A 116 8.39 7.62 6.10
CA ASN A 116 9.22 6.42 6.03
C ASN A 116 8.40 5.13 6.13
N LEU A 117 7.40 5.01 5.27
CA LEU A 117 6.51 3.86 5.19
C LEU A 117 6.87 3.04 3.95
N THR A 118 6.94 1.71 4.09
CA THR A 118 6.95 0.78 2.96
C THR A 118 5.60 0.08 2.90
N VAL A 119 5.03 0.02 1.70
CA VAL A 119 3.75 -0.60 1.41
C VAL A 119 3.94 -1.59 0.28
N GLU A 120 3.76 -2.87 0.59
CA GLU A 120 4.02 -3.95 -0.37
C GLU A 120 2.88 -4.96 -0.47
N ASN A 121 2.74 -5.53 -1.66
CA ASN A 121 1.78 -6.61 -1.96
C ASN A 121 0.32 -6.22 -1.69
N ALA A 122 -0.02 -4.93 -1.79
CA ALA A 122 -1.39 -4.45 -1.70
C ALA A 122 -2.08 -4.53 -3.06
N PHE A 123 -3.39 -4.81 -3.05
CA PHE A 123 -4.23 -4.61 -4.21
C PHE A 123 -4.37 -3.11 -4.50
N ARG A 124 -4.84 -2.29 -3.55
CA ARG A 124 -4.97 -0.86 -3.81
C ARG A 124 -4.90 0.03 -2.59
N ASN A 125 -3.96 0.97 -2.60
CA ASN A 125 -3.93 2.06 -1.63
C ASN A 125 -4.70 3.27 -2.15
N THR A 126 -5.47 3.94 -1.30
CA THR A 126 -6.34 5.04 -1.71
C THR A 126 -6.27 6.22 -0.74
N ILE A 127 -6.22 7.42 -1.30
CA ILE A 127 -6.53 8.67 -0.59
C ILE A 127 -7.76 9.26 -1.27
N PHE A 128 -8.85 9.39 -0.51
CA PHE A 128 -10.13 9.85 -1.01
C PHE A 128 -10.63 11.03 -0.19
N ARG A 129 -10.90 12.18 -0.82
CA ARG A 129 -11.40 13.40 -0.15
C ARG A 129 -10.58 13.82 1.08
N SER A 130 -9.29 13.54 1.03
CA SER A 130 -8.33 13.84 2.10
C SER A 130 -7.13 14.59 1.55
N SER A 131 -6.43 15.30 2.42
CA SER A 131 -5.19 16.01 2.10
C SER A 131 -4.12 15.64 3.12
N GLY A 132 -2.85 15.82 2.77
CA GLY A 132 -1.75 15.47 3.66
C GLY A 132 -0.45 15.20 2.93
N THR A 133 0.54 14.73 3.67
CA THR A 133 1.89 14.49 3.17
C THR A 133 2.31 13.04 3.37
N LEU A 134 2.79 12.43 2.29
CA LEU A 134 3.60 11.21 2.28
C LEU A 134 5.05 11.64 2.07
N GLU A 135 5.92 11.34 3.02
CA GLU A 135 7.35 11.66 2.99
C GLU A 135 8.18 10.38 3.07
N ASN A 136 9.04 10.15 2.08
CA ASN A 136 9.86 8.95 1.97
C ASN A 136 9.05 7.64 2.03
N VAL A 137 7.95 7.58 1.26
CA VAL A 137 7.10 6.37 1.20
C VAL A 137 7.45 5.54 -0.03
N ASN A 138 7.63 4.24 0.17
CA ASN A 138 7.90 3.27 -0.88
C ASN A 138 6.66 2.41 -1.16
N PHE A 139 6.10 2.55 -2.35
CA PHE A 139 5.03 1.69 -2.87
C PHE A 139 5.65 0.65 -3.81
N PHE A 140 5.74 -0.59 -3.34
CA PHE A 140 6.45 -1.66 -4.04
C PHE A 140 5.56 -2.86 -4.32
N ASN A 141 5.59 -3.41 -5.53
CA ASN A 141 4.86 -4.63 -5.90
C ASN A 141 3.36 -4.59 -5.57
N ASN A 142 2.71 -3.43 -5.70
CA ASN A 142 1.27 -3.29 -5.51
C ASN A 142 0.55 -3.38 -6.86
N TYR A 143 -0.71 -3.80 -6.85
CA TYR A 143 -1.52 -3.71 -8.06
C TYR A 143 -1.84 -2.24 -8.39
N TYR A 144 -2.24 -1.44 -7.40
CA TYR A 144 -2.21 0.01 -7.43
C TYR A 144 -1.30 0.53 -6.31
N GLY A 145 -0.21 1.20 -6.68
CA GLY A 145 0.68 1.88 -5.73
C GLY A 145 -0.09 2.91 -4.92
N LEU A 146 -0.65 3.92 -5.59
CA LEU A 146 -1.55 4.89 -4.96
C LEU A 146 -2.61 5.39 -5.93
N TRP A 147 -3.87 5.39 -5.48
CA TRP A 147 -4.97 6.08 -6.14
C TRP A 147 -5.40 7.31 -5.32
N VAL A 148 -5.26 8.49 -5.92
CA VAL A 148 -5.70 9.76 -5.33
C VAL A 148 -7.00 10.17 -6.01
N ASP A 149 -8.06 10.33 -5.21
CA ASP A 149 -9.40 10.55 -5.74
C ASP A 149 -10.16 11.64 -4.96
N GLU A 150 -10.72 12.62 -5.69
CA GLU A 150 -11.46 13.75 -5.11
C GLU A 150 -10.68 14.50 -4.01
N SER A 151 -9.35 14.48 -4.11
CA SER A 151 -8.42 14.91 -3.06
C SER A 151 -7.70 16.20 -3.49
N PRO A 152 -7.95 17.34 -2.83
CA PRO A 152 -7.55 18.65 -3.36
C PRO A 152 -6.05 18.92 -3.28
N ASN A 153 -5.33 18.37 -2.29
CA ASN A 153 -3.87 18.48 -2.20
C ASN A 153 -3.26 17.27 -1.48
N VAL A 154 -2.59 16.39 -2.22
CA VAL A 154 -1.76 15.31 -1.68
C VAL A 154 -0.30 15.59 -2.02
N THR A 155 0.55 15.72 -1.02
CA THR A 155 1.99 15.95 -1.23
C THR A 155 2.75 14.63 -1.18
N LEU A 156 3.54 14.36 -2.22
CA LEU A 156 4.49 13.26 -2.29
C LEU A 156 5.91 13.84 -2.26
N SER A 157 6.58 13.69 -1.12
CA SER A 157 7.96 14.14 -0.92
C SER A 157 8.89 12.94 -0.86
N HIS A 158 9.84 12.85 -1.79
CA HIS A 158 10.85 11.78 -1.84
C HIS A 158 10.26 10.36 -1.82
N CYS A 159 9.08 10.18 -2.41
CA CYS A 159 8.45 8.85 -2.48
C CYS A 159 9.00 8.04 -3.65
N THR A 160 8.83 6.72 -3.60
CA THR A 160 9.21 5.81 -4.67
C THR A 160 8.04 4.91 -5.02
N PHE A 161 7.80 4.74 -6.32
CA PHE A 161 6.87 3.75 -6.86
C PHE A 161 7.63 2.84 -7.82
N ALA A 162 7.75 1.56 -7.45
CA ALA A 162 8.44 0.56 -8.25
C ALA A 162 7.72 -0.79 -8.27
N HIS A 163 7.82 -1.51 -9.39
CA HIS A 163 7.22 -2.83 -9.61
C HIS A 163 5.71 -2.90 -9.39
N ASN A 164 5.02 -1.76 -9.41
CA ASN A 164 3.56 -1.76 -9.34
C ASN A 164 2.98 -2.07 -10.73
N ARG A 165 1.79 -2.67 -10.76
CA ARG A 165 1.03 -2.73 -12.03
C ARG A 165 0.63 -1.32 -12.44
N TYR A 166 0.12 -0.54 -11.50
CA TYR A 166 -0.27 0.85 -11.71
C TYR A 166 0.35 1.70 -10.61
N ALA A 167 1.30 2.57 -10.95
CA ALA A 167 2.07 3.27 -9.93
C ALA A 167 1.23 4.35 -9.22
N LEU A 168 0.76 5.33 -9.99
CA LEU A 168 0.02 6.48 -9.46
C LEU A 168 -1.14 6.81 -10.38
N SER A 169 -2.35 6.80 -9.84
CA SER A 169 -3.55 7.31 -10.53
C SER A 169 -4.11 8.52 -9.80
N VAL A 170 -4.52 9.55 -10.54
CA VAL A 170 -5.09 10.77 -9.96
C VAL A 170 -6.40 11.11 -10.67
N ARG A 171 -7.50 11.18 -9.92
CA ARG A 171 -8.84 11.53 -10.40
C ARG A 171 -9.42 12.67 -9.57
N ALA A 172 -9.98 13.68 -10.22
CA ALA A 172 -10.65 14.83 -9.57
C ALA A 172 -9.85 15.44 -8.39
N GLY A 173 -8.52 15.43 -8.50
CA GLY A 173 -7.62 15.71 -7.40
C GLY A 173 -6.27 16.21 -7.88
N ARG A 174 -5.43 16.64 -6.95
CA ARG A 174 -4.13 17.23 -7.24
C ARG A 174 -3.05 16.62 -6.37
N VAL A 175 -2.02 16.10 -7.03
CA VAL A 175 -0.79 15.61 -6.41
C VAL A 175 0.30 16.65 -6.59
N ILE A 176 0.97 17.02 -5.51
CA ILE A 176 2.18 17.86 -5.51
C ILE A 176 3.37 16.93 -5.28
N SER A 177 4.23 16.78 -6.27
CA SER A 177 5.39 15.88 -6.21
C SER A 177 6.69 16.67 -6.09
N ASN A 178 7.50 16.32 -5.10
CA ASN A 178 8.86 16.83 -4.92
C ASN A 178 9.82 15.66 -4.69
N GLY A 179 10.74 15.43 -5.63
CA GLY A 179 11.74 14.35 -5.53
C GLY A 179 11.15 12.94 -5.53
N THR A 180 9.90 12.75 -5.98
CA THR A 180 9.27 11.42 -6.03
C THR A 180 9.57 10.75 -7.36
N SER A 181 10.03 9.49 -7.32
CA SER A 181 10.36 8.70 -8.51
C SER A 181 9.30 7.64 -8.81
N VAL A 182 8.96 7.51 -10.09
CA VAL A 182 8.01 6.52 -10.60
C VAL A 182 8.66 5.77 -11.77
N SER A 183 9.21 4.60 -11.49
CA SER A 183 9.97 3.81 -12.47
C SER A 183 9.79 2.32 -12.26
N GLU A 184 10.04 1.52 -13.29
CA GLU A 184 9.98 0.05 -13.22
C GLU A 184 8.57 -0.49 -12.86
N ASN A 185 7.54 0.31 -13.13
CA ASN A 185 6.15 -0.12 -13.06
C ASN A 185 5.67 -0.57 -14.43
N VAL A 186 4.53 -1.27 -14.50
CA VAL A 186 3.91 -1.53 -15.81
C VAL A 186 3.41 -0.22 -16.41
N TYR A 187 2.63 0.54 -15.65
CA TYR A 187 2.22 1.91 -15.99
C TYR A 187 2.64 2.87 -14.88
N GLY A 188 3.23 4.01 -15.25
CA GLY A 188 3.65 5.06 -14.34
C GLY A 188 2.45 5.89 -13.83
N LEU A 189 2.31 7.12 -14.35
CA LEU A 189 1.23 8.03 -14.00
C LEU A 189 0.03 7.88 -14.93
N TYR A 190 -1.16 7.80 -14.35
CA TYR A 190 -2.43 7.97 -15.05
C TYR A 190 -3.21 9.16 -14.49
N LEU A 191 -3.45 10.16 -15.35
CA LEU A 191 -4.32 11.29 -15.06
C LEU A 191 -5.73 10.97 -15.57
N GLU A 192 -6.62 10.61 -14.64
CA GLU A 192 -8.04 10.47 -14.92
C GLU A 192 -8.71 11.84 -15.07
N THR A 193 -10.01 11.85 -15.34
CA THR A 193 -10.81 13.07 -15.39
C THR A 193 -10.50 14.02 -14.23
N ASP A 194 -10.14 15.25 -14.57
CA ASP A 194 -9.77 16.36 -13.65
C ASP A 194 -8.59 16.09 -12.70
N GLY A 195 -7.83 15.01 -12.91
CA GLY A 195 -6.60 14.72 -12.19
C GLY A 195 -5.44 15.63 -12.60
N LYS A 196 -4.65 16.06 -11.62
CA LYS A 196 -3.49 16.94 -11.83
C LYS A 196 -2.26 16.43 -11.07
N LEU A 197 -1.11 16.54 -11.71
CA LEU A 197 0.19 16.40 -11.08
C LEU A 197 0.94 17.73 -11.23
N ASP A 198 1.46 18.24 -10.12
CA ASP A 198 2.36 19.38 -10.07
C ASP A 198 3.71 18.92 -9.49
N GLY A 199 4.67 18.68 -10.36
CA GLY A 199 5.99 18.20 -9.99
C GLY A 199 6.84 17.89 -11.22
N ASP A 200 8.04 17.40 -10.97
CA ASP A 200 8.97 17.02 -12.03
C ASP A 200 8.55 15.71 -12.70
N THR A 201 8.09 15.80 -13.94
CA THR A 201 7.67 14.65 -14.74
C THR A 201 8.85 13.82 -15.27
N ASP A 202 10.07 14.33 -15.26
CA ASP A 202 11.26 13.60 -15.72
C ASP A 202 11.64 12.46 -14.76
N LEU A 203 11.10 12.50 -13.54
CA LEU A 203 11.22 11.43 -12.55
C LEU A 203 10.21 10.28 -12.76
N ILE A 204 9.33 10.41 -13.76
CA ILE A 204 8.39 9.38 -14.21
C ILE A 204 8.92 8.81 -15.51
N ARG A 205 9.70 7.73 -15.41
CA ARG A 205 10.43 7.16 -16.55
C ARG A 205 10.71 5.69 -16.37
N ASN A 206 11.03 5.01 -17.47
CA ASN A 206 11.39 3.59 -17.48
C ASN A 206 10.26 2.68 -16.96
N ASN A 207 9.00 3.05 -17.24
CA ASN A 207 7.85 2.17 -17.03
C ASN A 207 7.57 1.37 -18.31
N GLN A 208 7.08 0.14 -18.18
CA GLN A 208 7.07 -0.84 -19.28
C GLN A 208 6.14 -0.45 -20.44
N GLU A 209 4.92 -0.05 -20.13
CA GLU A 209 3.88 0.24 -21.13
C GLU A 209 3.72 1.74 -21.37
N SER A 210 3.82 2.56 -20.31
CA SER A 210 3.77 4.00 -20.43
C SER A 210 4.25 4.70 -19.16
N ASP A 211 5.00 5.78 -19.33
CA ASP A 211 5.40 6.66 -18.25
C ASP A 211 4.24 7.56 -17.80
N ILE A 212 3.60 8.28 -18.73
CA ILE A 212 2.49 9.19 -18.42
C ILE A 212 1.34 8.99 -19.41
N ARG A 213 0.13 8.78 -18.89
CA ARG A 213 -1.11 8.71 -19.67
C ARG A 213 -2.17 9.66 -19.11
N SER A 214 -3.13 10.02 -19.94
CA SER A 214 -4.34 10.72 -19.49
C SER A 214 -5.59 10.15 -20.14
N GLU A 215 -6.68 10.11 -19.40
CA GLU A 215 -8.00 9.67 -19.90
C GLU A 215 -8.43 10.52 -21.10
N ALA A 216 -8.16 11.83 -21.05
CA ALA A 216 -8.47 12.76 -22.14
C ALA A 216 -7.73 12.41 -23.45
N ALA A 217 -6.47 11.96 -23.38
CA ALA A 217 -5.70 11.52 -24.55
C ALA A 217 -6.19 10.15 -25.07
N ASP A 218 -6.49 9.22 -24.16
CA ASP A 218 -7.04 7.91 -24.51
C ASP A 218 -8.40 8.02 -25.22
N LEU A 219 -9.27 8.93 -24.76
CA LEU A 219 -10.58 9.17 -25.37
C LEU A 219 -10.49 9.72 -26.81
N LYS A 220 -9.48 10.54 -27.11
CA LYS A 220 -9.25 11.09 -28.46
C LYS A 220 -8.77 10.03 -29.45
N THR A 221 -8.02 9.04 -28.99
CA THR A 221 -7.42 8.00 -29.83
C THR A 221 -8.33 6.80 -30.05
N SER A 222 -9.34 6.59 -29.18
CA SER A 222 -10.31 5.51 -29.36
C SER A 222 -11.41 5.87 -30.36
N LYS A 223 -11.47 5.15 -31.49
CA LYS A 223 -12.62 5.18 -32.43
C LYS A 223 -13.86 4.44 -31.90
N LYS A 224 -13.80 3.88 -30.70
CA LYS A 224 -14.92 3.23 -30.00
C LYS A 224 -14.83 3.63 -28.54
N ARG A 225 -15.76 4.50 -28.10
CA ARG A 225 -16.11 4.82 -26.69
C ARG A 225 -15.23 4.03 -25.74
N VAL A 226 -14.05 4.60 -25.36
CA VAL A 226 -13.12 3.97 -24.42
C VAL A 226 -13.99 3.35 -23.35
N ARG A 227 -14.00 2.02 -23.27
CA ARG A 227 -14.74 1.36 -22.21
C ARG A 227 -14.16 2.01 -20.96
N ARG A 228 -14.98 2.74 -20.19
CA ARG A 228 -14.66 3.38 -18.89
C ARG A 228 -14.03 2.42 -17.87
N ASN A 229 -13.70 1.21 -18.28
CA ASN A 229 -13.56 0.03 -17.51
C ASN A 229 -12.25 -0.73 -17.79
N VAL A 230 -11.24 -0.21 -18.50
CA VAL A 230 -9.93 -0.91 -18.43
C VAL A 230 -9.39 -0.84 -17.00
N TRP A 231 -9.68 0.26 -16.32
CA TRP A 231 -9.29 0.50 -14.93
C TRP A 231 -10.35 0.05 -13.91
N HIS A 232 -11.65 0.15 -14.22
CA HIS A 232 -12.75 -0.31 -13.35
C HIS A 232 -13.20 -1.78 -13.56
N ASN A 233 -12.88 -2.48 -14.67
CA ASN A 233 -13.30 -3.90 -14.83
C ASN A 233 -12.47 -4.88 -13.99
N ILE A 234 -11.34 -4.46 -13.42
CA ILE A 234 -10.61 -5.30 -12.48
C ILE A 234 -11.34 -5.34 -11.14
N GLU A 235 -12.03 -4.27 -10.74
CA GLU A 235 -12.85 -4.24 -9.53
C GLU A 235 -14.12 -5.10 -9.63
N ALA A 236 -14.66 -5.33 -10.83
CA ALA A 236 -15.88 -6.13 -11.03
C ALA A 236 -15.60 -7.65 -11.08
N ARG A 237 -14.35 -8.08 -10.89
CA ARG A 237 -13.93 -9.48 -10.94
C ARG A 237 -13.32 -10.00 -9.63
N PHE A 238 -13.38 -9.20 -8.56
CA PHE A 238 -13.03 -9.60 -7.20
C PHE A 238 -14.15 -9.18 -6.24
#